data_AF-A0A9P1D1B3-F1
#
_entry.id   AF-A0A9P1D1B3-F1
#
_cell.length_a   1.000
_cell.length_b   1.000
_cell.length_c   1.000
_cell.angle_alpha   90.00
_cell.angle_beta   90.00
_cell.angle_gamma   90.00
#
_symmetry.space_group_name_H-M   'P 1'
#
loop_
_entity.id
_entity.type
_entity.pdbx_description
1 polymer ?
#
loop_
_entity_poly.entity_id
_entity_poly.type
_entity_poly.pdbx_seq_one_letter_code
_entity_poly.pdbx_strand_id
1 'polypeptide(L)'
;MVYPDGHGYFPDSVSTRASRHVKELEALVKDGKQCTVMFVVQREDLRGKVRPSAFHDPKFAEACRQAASVGVRFRALLVSCSLAGLTVEREVAVDLAEYDLRPIAGWVAENRDATGWIRSASQRRVANGPFPHEVAKPRRRSKDCFPMALKEQAEQEICFDLC
;
A
#
# COMPACT_ATOMS: atom_id res chain seq x y z
N MET A 1 0.33 9.59 1.97
CA MET A 1 0.61 11.04 2.09
C MET A 1 -0.68 11.83 1.96
N VAL A 2 -0.79 13.01 2.55
CA VAL A 2 -1.89 13.94 2.31
C VAL A 2 -1.30 15.20 1.66
N TYR A 3 -1.88 15.66 0.54
CA TYR A 3 -1.43 16.86 -0.17
C TYR A 3 -2.36 18.05 0.13
N PRO A 4 -2.00 19.29 -0.26
CA PRO A 4 -2.83 20.48 0.02
C PRO A 4 -4.26 20.45 -0.54
N ASP A 5 -4.52 19.56 -1.50
CA ASP A 5 -5.86 19.28 -2.00
C ASP A 5 -6.74 18.49 -0.99
N GLY A 6 -6.19 18.16 0.18
CA GLY A 6 -6.86 17.46 1.28
C GLY A 6 -7.01 15.95 1.06
N HIS A 7 -6.57 15.43 -0.08
CA HIS A 7 -6.69 14.01 -0.44
C HIS A 7 -5.52 13.18 0.06
N GLY A 8 -5.79 11.91 0.37
CA GLY A 8 -4.80 10.93 0.76
C GLY A 8 -4.31 10.13 -0.44
N TYR A 9 -3.00 9.87 -0.52
CA TYR A 9 -2.35 9.22 -1.65
C TYR A 9 -1.47 8.06 -1.21
N PHE A 10 -1.62 6.92 -1.88
CA PHE A 10 -0.78 5.73 -1.73
C PHE A 10 -0.49 5.09 -3.10
N PRO A 11 0.74 4.63 -3.39
CA PRO A 11 1.93 4.70 -2.54
C PRO A 11 2.61 6.08 -2.60
N ASP A 12 3.62 6.27 -1.77
CA ASP A 12 4.52 7.43 -1.75
C ASP A 12 5.76 7.26 -2.64
N SER A 13 5.94 6.08 -3.21
CA SER A 13 7.04 5.70 -4.08
C SER A 13 6.60 4.55 -4.99
N VAL A 14 7.37 4.25 -6.03
CA VAL A 14 7.07 3.12 -6.91
C VAL A 14 7.10 1.82 -6.12
N SER A 15 5.99 1.08 -6.13
CA SER A 15 5.82 -0.16 -5.36
C SER A 15 5.34 -1.30 -6.27
N THR A 16 6.31 -2.07 -6.77
CA THR A 16 6.03 -3.29 -7.54
C THR A 16 5.29 -4.34 -6.69
N ARG A 17 5.52 -4.34 -5.38
CA ARG A 17 4.80 -5.21 -4.43
C ARG A 17 3.32 -4.86 -4.35
N ALA A 18 2.98 -3.57 -4.19
CA ALA A 18 1.59 -3.14 -4.10
C ALA A 18 0.83 -3.48 -5.38
N SER A 19 1.43 -3.20 -6.55
CA SER A 19 0.84 -3.56 -7.84
C SER A 19 0.63 -5.06 -8.01
N ARG A 20 1.57 -5.89 -7.53
CA ARG A 20 1.44 -7.35 -7.59
C ARG A 20 0.28 -7.85 -6.73
N HIS A 21 0.19 -7.41 -5.48
CA HIS A 21 -0.90 -7.84 -4.60
C HIS A 21 -2.28 -7.51 -5.18
N VAL A 22 -2.45 -6.32 -5.78
CA VAL A 22 -3.72 -5.93 -6.41
C VAL A 22 -4.08 -6.89 -7.56
N LYS A 23 -3.11 -7.31 -8.37
CA LYS A 23 -3.32 -8.30 -9.44
C LYS A 23 -3.62 -9.71 -8.92
N GLU A 24 -3.02 -10.09 -7.80
CA GLU A 24 -3.35 -11.36 -7.14
C GLU A 24 -4.81 -11.35 -6.64
N LEU A 25 -5.29 -10.23 -6.08
CA LEU A 25 -6.70 -10.06 -5.72
C LEU A 25 -7.62 -10.08 -6.94
N GLU A 26 -7.20 -9.48 -8.05
CA GLU A 26 -7.93 -9.55 -9.33
C GLU A 26 -8.14 -10.99 -9.79
N ALA A 27 -7.09 -11.82 -9.71
CA ALA A 27 -7.18 -13.25 -10.05
C ALA A 27 -8.14 -14.00 -9.12
N LEU A 28 -8.06 -13.76 -7.80
CA LEU A 28 -8.98 -14.37 -6.84
C LEU A 28 -10.44 -13.98 -7.08
N VAL A 29 -10.70 -12.74 -7.48
CA VAL A 29 -12.06 -12.31 -7.84
C VAL A 29 -12.57 -13.02 -9.09
N LYS A 30 -11.71 -13.23 -10.09
CA LYS A 30 -12.05 -14.02 -11.29
C LYS A 30 -12.35 -15.49 -10.95
N ASP A 31 -11.70 -16.03 -9.93
CA ASP A 31 -11.97 -17.36 -9.37
C ASP A 31 -13.22 -17.41 -8.45
N GLY A 32 -14.02 -16.34 -8.43
CA GLY A 32 -15.29 -16.26 -7.70
C GLY A 32 -15.15 -15.89 -6.22
N LYS A 33 -13.97 -15.44 -5.77
CA LYS A 33 -13.78 -14.96 -4.39
C LYS A 33 -14.18 -13.49 -4.25
N GLN A 34 -14.58 -13.08 -3.06
CA GLN A 34 -14.76 -11.66 -2.74
C GLN A 34 -13.47 -11.11 -2.17
N CYS A 35 -12.91 -10.08 -2.80
CA CYS A 35 -11.67 -9.44 -2.35
C CYS A 35 -11.88 -7.96 -2.11
N THR A 36 -11.23 -7.45 -1.06
CA THR A 36 -11.25 -6.02 -0.71
C THR A 36 -9.83 -5.54 -0.45
N VAL A 37 -9.43 -4.44 -1.09
CA VAL A 37 -8.28 -3.65 -0.68
C VAL A 37 -8.74 -2.69 0.42
N MET A 38 -8.09 -2.76 1.57
CA MET A 38 -8.34 -1.88 2.71
C MET A 38 -7.13 -0.95 2.92
N PHE A 39 -7.31 0.34 2.67
CA PHE A 39 -6.31 1.34 3.04
C PHE A 39 -6.49 1.75 4.50
N VAL A 40 -5.40 1.77 5.26
CA VAL A 40 -5.40 2.27 6.63
C VAL A 40 -4.70 3.63 6.64
N VAL A 41 -5.45 4.69 6.89
CA VAL A 41 -4.96 6.06 6.87
C VAL A 41 -4.65 6.51 8.30
N GLN A 42 -3.37 6.65 8.61
CA GLN A 42 -2.87 7.13 9.91
C GLN A 42 -2.46 8.61 9.82
N ARG A 43 -3.34 9.43 9.23
CA ARG A 43 -3.10 10.85 8.94
C ARG A 43 -4.37 11.64 9.20
N GLU A 44 -4.42 12.25 10.38
CA GLU A 44 -5.59 13.01 10.88
C GLU A 44 -5.87 14.28 10.07
N ASP A 45 -4.89 14.77 9.31
CA ASP A 45 -5.02 15.92 8.41
C ASP A 45 -5.75 15.59 7.10
N LEU A 46 -6.15 14.33 6.89
CA LEU A 46 -7.01 13.94 5.77
C LEU A 46 -8.36 14.66 5.85
N ARG A 47 -8.74 15.36 4.77
CA ARG A 47 -10.04 16.06 4.64
C ARG A 47 -10.90 15.50 3.51
N GLY A 48 -10.26 14.98 2.46
CA GLY A 48 -10.92 14.44 1.29
C GLY A 48 -10.94 12.90 1.27
N LYS A 49 -10.77 12.37 0.07
CA LYS A 49 -10.80 10.94 -0.27
C LYS A 49 -9.40 10.33 -0.31
N VAL A 50 -9.30 9.00 -0.27
CA VAL A 50 -8.07 8.26 -0.56
C VAL A 50 -7.99 7.92 -2.04
N ARG A 51 -6.83 8.12 -2.66
CA ARG A 51 -6.57 7.86 -4.07
C ARG A 51 -5.32 7.00 -4.25
N PRO A 52 -5.34 5.99 -5.14
CA PRO A 52 -4.13 5.43 -5.68
C PRO A 52 -3.29 6.54 -6.35
N SER A 53 -2.02 6.64 -5.98
CA SER A 53 -1.15 7.73 -6.42
C SER A 53 -0.64 7.51 -7.84
N ALA A 54 -1.26 8.17 -8.81
CA ALA A 54 -0.78 8.18 -10.19
C ALA A 54 0.47 9.06 -10.36
N PHE A 55 0.71 10.02 -9.46
CA PHE A 55 1.94 10.83 -9.46
C PHE A 55 3.17 9.99 -9.06
N HIS A 56 3.04 9.17 -8.02
CA HIS A 56 4.15 8.36 -7.49
C HIS A 56 4.32 7.04 -8.22
N ASP A 57 3.20 6.34 -8.48
CA ASP A 57 3.19 5.05 -9.16
C ASP A 57 1.97 4.94 -10.11
N PRO A 58 2.10 5.42 -11.37
CA PRO A 58 1.06 5.30 -12.38
C PRO A 58 0.61 3.84 -12.61
N LYS A 59 1.52 2.87 -12.47
CA LYS A 59 1.21 1.45 -12.70
C LYS A 59 0.33 0.89 -11.60
N PHE A 60 0.58 1.29 -10.36
CA PHE A 60 -0.28 0.92 -9.23
C PHE A 60 -1.68 1.51 -9.39
N ALA A 61 -1.78 2.81 -9.72
CA ALA A 61 -3.08 3.46 -9.92
C ALA A 61 -3.91 2.78 -11.01
N GLU A 62 -3.27 2.42 -12.12
CA GLU A 62 -3.91 1.67 -13.20
C GLU A 62 -4.32 0.25 -12.76
N ALA A 63 -3.45 -0.47 -12.05
CA ALA A 63 -3.79 -1.79 -11.51
C ALA A 63 -5.01 -1.74 -10.57
N CYS A 64 -5.15 -0.69 -9.75
CA CYS A 64 -6.32 -0.51 -8.90
C CYS A 64 -7.61 -0.31 -9.70
N ARG A 65 -7.57 0.50 -10.77
CA ARG A 65 -8.74 0.69 -11.65
C ARG A 65 -9.15 -0.61 -12.34
N GLN A 66 -8.18 -1.36 -12.86
CA GLN A 66 -8.42 -2.65 -13.50
C GLN A 66 -9.03 -3.65 -12.51
N ALA A 67 -8.44 -3.77 -11.31
CA ALA A 67 -8.97 -4.63 -10.25
C ALA A 67 -10.40 -4.25 -9.83
N ALA A 68 -10.71 -2.95 -9.72
CA ALA A 68 -12.05 -2.50 -9.43
C ALA A 68 -13.05 -2.89 -10.52
N SER A 69 -12.65 -2.80 -11.79
CA SER A 69 -13.51 -3.16 -12.93
C SER A 69 -13.91 -4.64 -12.95
N VAL A 70 -13.12 -5.52 -12.35
CA VAL A 70 -13.46 -6.96 -12.23
C VAL A 70 -14.20 -7.30 -10.94
N GLY A 71 -14.36 -6.35 -10.02
CA GLY A 71 -15.12 -6.53 -8.78
C GLY A 71 -14.30 -6.51 -7.47
N VAL A 72 -13.01 -6.19 -7.50
CA VAL A 72 -12.26 -5.94 -6.25
C VAL A 72 -12.80 -4.67 -5.59
N ARG A 73 -13.20 -4.77 -4.31
CA ARG A 73 -13.70 -3.63 -3.54
C ARG A 73 -12.54 -2.81 -2.98
N PHE A 74 -12.71 -1.50 -2.86
CA PHE A 74 -11.73 -0.60 -2.27
C PHE A 74 -12.38 0.19 -1.13
N ARG A 75 -11.79 0.09 0.06
CA ARG A 75 -12.25 0.78 1.27
C ARG A 75 -11.05 1.46 1.95
N ALA A 76 -11.32 2.48 2.74
CA ALA A 76 -10.29 3.11 3.55
C ALA A 76 -10.81 3.40 4.96
N LEU A 77 -9.97 3.22 5.97
CA LEU A 77 -10.27 3.56 7.36
C LEU A 77 -9.34 4.68 7.80
N LEU A 78 -9.89 5.76 8.33
CA LEU A 78 -9.10 6.72 9.09
C LEU A 78 -8.90 6.18 10.50
N VAL A 79 -7.65 6.15 10.93
CA VAL A 79 -7.23 5.66 12.23
C VAL A 79 -6.47 6.76 12.95
N SER A 80 -6.89 7.07 14.17
CA SER A 80 -6.11 7.90 15.09
C SER A 80 -5.12 7.02 15.86
N CYS A 81 -3.95 7.58 16.15
CA CYS A 81 -2.87 6.88 16.82
C CYS A 81 -2.51 7.62 18.11
N SER A 82 -2.57 6.92 19.24
CA SER A 82 -2.12 7.43 20.53
C SER A 82 -1.16 6.43 21.19
N LEU A 83 -0.51 6.84 22.28
CA LEU A 83 0.29 5.92 23.08
C LEU A 83 -0.55 4.79 23.72
N ALA A 84 -1.85 4.97 23.85
CA ALA A 84 -2.77 3.95 24.35
C ALA A 84 -3.17 2.93 23.27
N GLY A 85 -2.99 3.25 21.99
CA GLY A 85 -3.32 2.37 20.88
C GLY A 85 -3.91 3.08 19.67
N LEU A 86 -4.50 2.28 18.78
CA LEU A 86 -5.11 2.68 17.51
C LEU A 86 -6.64 2.68 17.64
N THR A 87 -7.30 3.75 17.19
CA THR A 87 -8.77 3.83 17.16
C THR A 87 -9.24 4.07 15.73
N VAL A 88 -10.21 3.28 15.27
CA VAL A 88 -10.86 3.49 13.96
C VAL A 88 -11.87 4.61 14.11
N GLU A 89 -11.62 5.74 13.45
CA GLU A 89 -12.46 6.93 13.55
C GLU A 89 -13.66 6.84 12.62
N ARG A 90 -13.40 6.56 11.34
CA ARG A 90 -14.43 6.48 10.31
C ARG A 90 -13.93 5.76 9.07
N GLU A 91 -14.87 5.31 8.25
CA GLU A 91 -14.58 4.97 6.86
C GLU A 91 -14.40 6.23 6.01
N VAL A 92 -13.49 6.14 5.05
CA VAL A 92 -13.20 7.20 4.07
C VAL A 92 -13.42 6.63 2.67
N ALA A 93 -14.02 7.45 1.80
CA ALA A 93 -14.22 7.07 0.40
C ALA A 93 -12.87 6.88 -0.31
N VAL A 94 -12.78 5.83 -1.11
CA VAL A 94 -11.69 5.62 -2.06
C VAL A 94 -12.13 6.12 -3.43
N ASP A 95 -11.33 6.99 -4.04
CA ASP A 95 -11.54 7.54 -5.36
C ASP A 95 -10.52 6.93 -6.33
N LEU A 96 -11.04 6.18 -7.31
CA LEU A 96 -10.24 5.49 -8.32
C LEU A 96 -10.23 6.23 -9.66
N ALA A 97 -10.98 7.33 -9.78
CA ALA A 97 -11.04 8.11 -11.01
C ALA A 97 -9.68 8.72 -11.34
N GLU A 98 -9.48 9.05 -12.62
CA GLU A 98 -8.36 9.90 -13.01
C GLU A 98 -8.54 11.31 -12.45
N TYR A 99 -7.43 11.97 -12.13
CA TYR A 99 -7.42 13.30 -11.55
C TYR A 99 -6.23 14.11 -12.06
N ASP A 100 -6.36 15.43 -11.98
CA ASP A 100 -5.29 16.35 -12.37
C ASP A 100 -4.08 16.23 -11.43
N LEU A 101 -2.92 15.95 -12.01
CA LEU A 101 -1.66 15.80 -11.27
C LEU A 101 -0.96 17.14 -11.02
N ARG A 102 -1.34 18.23 -11.72
CA ARG A 102 -0.66 19.53 -11.64
C ARG A 102 -0.59 20.09 -10.21
N PRO A 103 -1.64 20.04 -9.37
CA PRO A 103 -1.56 20.56 -8.00
C PRO A 103 -0.49 19.83 -7.16
N ILE A 104 -0.43 18.50 -7.27
CA ILE A 104 0.55 17.68 -6.56
C ILE A 104 1.95 17.96 -7.09
N ALA A 105 2.11 18.00 -8.42
CA ALA A 105 3.38 18.25 -9.07
C ALA A 105 3.95 19.63 -8.70
N GLY A 106 3.11 20.67 -8.70
CA GLY A 106 3.48 22.03 -8.29
C GLY A 106 3.97 22.07 -6.85
N TRP A 107 3.18 21.50 -5.93
CA TRP A 107 3.56 21.46 -4.52
C TRP A 107 4.87 20.69 -4.28
N VAL A 108 5.06 19.53 -4.95
CA VAL A 108 6.29 18.74 -4.83
C VAL A 108 7.50 19.50 -5.39
N ALA A 109 7.34 20.25 -6.48
CA ALA A 109 8.41 21.07 -7.04
C ALA A 109 8.80 22.22 -6.11
N GLU A 110 7.83 22.91 -5.51
CA GLU A 110 8.05 23.99 -4.54
C GLU A 110 8.68 23.49 -3.24
N ASN A 111 8.34 22.26 -2.83
CA ASN A 111 8.82 21.66 -1.57
C ASN A 111 9.93 20.63 -1.80
N ARG A 112 10.63 20.69 -2.94
CA ARG A 112 11.57 19.66 -3.39
C ARG A 112 12.60 19.31 -2.31
N ASP A 113 13.17 20.33 -1.69
CA ASP A 113 14.22 20.18 -0.67
C ASP A 113 13.71 19.54 0.63
N ALA A 114 12.41 19.72 0.94
CA ALA A 114 11.77 19.19 2.14
C ALA A 114 11.12 17.82 1.92
N THR A 115 10.77 17.46 0.69
CA THR A 115 10.06 16.20 0.40
C THR A 115 10.93 14.95 0.53
N GLY A 116 12.26 15.10 0.50
CA GLY A 116 13.21 13.97 0.48
C GLY A 116 13.08 13.07 -0.76
N TRP A 117 12.30 13.48 -1.77
CA TRP A 117 11.95 12.65 -2.92
C TRP A 117 12.90 12.92 -4.09
N ILE A 118 14.09 12.31 -4.02
CA ILE A 118 15.10 12.40 -5.07
C ILE A 118 14.92 11.21 -6.02
N ARG A 119 14.37 11.46 -7.23
CA ARG A 119 14.47 10.47 -8.31
C ARG A 119 15.91 10.47 -8.83
N SER A 120 16.72 9.50 -8.42
CA SER A 120 17.98 9.26 -9.13
C SER A 120 17.67 8.82 -10.56
N ALA A 121 18.26 9.45 -11.57
CA ALA A 121 18.13 9.04 -12.97
C ALA A 121 18.58 7.58 -13.21
N SER A 122 19.38 7.02 -12.30
CA SER A 122 19.70 5.60 -12.30
C SER A 122 18.52 4.78 -11.76
N GLN A 123 17.99 3.83 -12.53
CA GLN A 123 16.99 2.84 -12.10
C GLN A 123 17.50 1.87 -11.02
N ARG A 124 18.52 2.23 -10.24
CA ARG A 124 18.96 1.43 -9.10
C ARG A 124 17.91 1.55 -8.01
N ARG A 125 17.47 0.39 -7.49
CA ARG A 125 16.65 0.32 -6.28
C ARG A 125 17.39 1.03 -5.16
N VAL A 126 17.02 2.27 -4.86
CA VAL A 126 17.23 2.86 -3.55
C VAL A 126 16.18 2.25 -2.63
N ALA A 127 16.44 1.02 -2.20
CA ALA A 127 16.21 0.78 -0.79
C ALA A 127 17.08 1.79 -0.05
N ASN A 128 16.65 2.22 1.13
CA ASN A 128 17.44 2.98 2.09
C ASN A 128 17.28 4.51 1.96
N GLY A 129 16.61 5.07 2.98
CA GLY A 129 16.62 6.50 3.28
C GLY A 129 18.02 6.99 3.67
N PRO A 130 18.14 8.23 4.19
CA PRO A 130 19.42 8.94 4.32
C PRO A 130 20.39 8.36 5.36
N PHE A 131 20.03 7.26 6.02
CA PHE A 131 20.83 6.67 7.09
C PHE A 131 21.78 5.60 6.52
N PRO A 132 23.09 5.69 6.80
CA PRO A 132 24.03 4.64 6.44
C PRO A 132 23.67 3.38 7.22
N HIS A 133 23.33 2.33 6.50
CA HIS A 133 23.14 0.98 7.05
C HIS A 133 24.33 0.16 6.56
N GLU A 134 25.04 -0.46 7.48
CA GLU A 134 26.03 -1.46 7.12
C GLU A 134 25.31 -2.60 6.40
N VAL A 135 25.66 -2.83 5.15
CA VAL A 135 25.16 -3.98 4.38
C VAL A 135 25.79 -5.23 5.01
N ALA A 136 25.09 -5.83 5.97
CA ALA A 136 25.48 -7.11 6.53
C ALA A 136 25.62 -8.12 5.38
N LYS A 137 26.83 -8.67 5.21
CA LYS A 137 27.12 -9.68 4.17
C LYS A 137 26.11 -10.83 4.31
N PRO A 138 25.56 -11.34 3.19
CA PRO A 138 24.62 -12.45 3.23
C PRO A 138 25.29 -13.66 3.89
N ARG A 139 24.75 -14.10 5.04
CA ARG A 139 25.16 -15.37 5.66
C ARG A 139 24.83 -16.49 4.67
N ARG A 140 25.85 -17.24 4.24
CA ARG A 140 25.65 -18.48 3.47
C ARG A 140 24.75 -19.40 4.31
N ARG A 141 23.56 -19.74 3.82
CA ARG A 141 22.77 -20.82 4.42
C ARG A 141 23.52 -22.13 4.20
N SER A 142 23.91 -22.81 5.28
CA SER A 142 24.26 -24.23 5.20
C SER A 142 23.02 -25.01 4.75
N LYS A 143 23.21 -26.05 3.93
CA LYS A 143 22.11 -26.82 3.30
C LYS A 143 21.46 -27.83 4.25
N ASP A 144 21.83 -27.85 5.53
CA ASP A 144 21.43 -28.90 6.46
C ASP A 144 20.63 -28.32 7.63
N CYS A 145 19.34 -28.09 7.45
CA CYS A 145 18.36 -28.00 8.55
C CYS A 145 16.92 -27.96 8.00
N PHE A 146 16.40 -29.11 7.64
CA PHE A 146 14.96 -29.40 7.69
C PHE A 146 14.80 -30.91 7.91
N PRO A 147 14.55 -31.38 9.14
CA PRO A 147 13.84 -32.65 9.29
C PRO A 147 12.36 -32.44 8.96
N MET A 148 11.89 -33.26 8.03
CA MET A 148 10.49 -33.51 7.71
C MET A 148 9.71 -33.95 8.96
N ALA A 149 8.80 -33.11 9.48
CA ALA A 149 7.61 -33.50 10.22
C ALA A 149 6.72 -32.28 10.48
N LEU A 150 5.40 -32.48 10.51
CA LEU A 150 4.32 -31.51 10.76
C LEU A 150 3.75 -30.79 9.52
N LYS A 151 3.36 -31.59 8.52
CA LYS A 151 2.05 -31.38 7.87
C LYS A 151 1.01 -32.11 8.73
N GLU A 152 -0.21 -31.58 8.77
CA GLU A 152 -1.38 -32.03 9.57
C GLU A 152 -1.51 -31.41 10.97
N GLN A 153 -1.84 -30.12 11.09
CA GLN A 153 -2.61 -29.58 12.24
C GLN A 153 -3.32 -28.22 11.97
N ALA A 154 -3.47 -27.77 10.72
CA ALA A 154 -3.98 -26.43 10.40
C ALA A 154 -5.37 -26.41 9.70
N GLU A 155 -6.24 -27.37 9.98
CA GLU A 155 -7.59 -27.45 9.35
C GLU A 155 -8.78 -27.48 10.32
N GLN A 156 -8.64 -27.14 11.61
CA GLN A 156 -9.76 -27.35 12.56
C GLN A 156 -10.16 -26.22 13.54
N GLU A 157 -9.76 -24.97 13.35
CA GLU A 157 -10.28 -23.88 14.20
C GLU A 157 -10.56 -22.58 13.45
N ILE A 158 -11.52 -22.57 12.53
CA ILE A 158 -12.33 -21.36 12.21
C ILE A 158 -13.76 -21.81 11.86
N CYS A 159 -14.52 -22.17 12.89
CA CYS A 159 -15.97 -22.33 12.80
C CYS A 159 -16.55 -21.99 14.17
N PHE A 160 -16.99 -20.75 14.38
CA PHE A 160 -17.82 -20.20 15.48
C PHE A 160 -17.82 -18.67 15.27
N ASP A 161 -18.89 -17.90 15.21
CA ASP A 161 -20.34 -18.11 15.13
C ASP A 161 -20.89 -16.73 14.68
N LEU A 162 -21.75 -16.69 13.65
CA LEU A 162 -22.51 -15.52 13.25
C LEU A 162 -23.98 -15.95 13.20
N CYS A 163 -24.71 -15.63 14.26
CA CYS A 163 -26.13 -15.29 14.18
C CYS A 163 -26.26 -13.80 13.86
#